data_AF-A0A5K7Z4L0-F1
#
_entry.id   AF-A0A5K7Z4L0-F1
#
_cell.length_a   1.000
_cell.length_b   1.000
_cell.length_c   1.000
_cell.angle_alpha   90.00
_cell.angle_beta   90.00
_cell.angle_gamma   90.00
#
_symmetry.space_group_name_H-M   'P 1'
#
loop_
_entity.id
_entity.type
_entity.pdbx_description
1 polymer ?
#
loop_
_entity_poly.entity_id
_entity_poly.type
_entity_poly.pdbx_seq_one_letter_code
_entity_poly.pdbx_strand_id
1 'polypeptide(L)' 'MLPKISIKKILHATDLSDNARHAFAYAVSLAEMVNARIALLHVLPQESAP' A
#
# COMPACT_ATOMS: atom_id res chain seq x y z
N MET A 1 26.55 4.42 13.17
CA MET A 1 25.72 5.30 12.31
C MET A 1 24.68 4.42 11.64
N LEU A 2 23.38 4.74 11.71
CA LEU A 2 22.35 3.93 11.07
C LEU A 2 22.31 4.22 9.56
N PRO A 3 22.03 3.21 8.70
CA PRO A 3 21.91 3.42 7.27
C PRO A 3 20.74 4.35 6.96
N LYS A 4 20.95 5.27 6.02
CA LYS A 4 19.92 6.21 5.57
C LYS A 4 18.94 5.46 4.67
N ILE A 5 17.77 5.12 5.19
CA ILE A 5 16.71 4.46 4.41
C ILE A 5 15.98 5.52 3.58
N SER A 6 15.80 5.26 2.28
CA SER A 6 14.96 6.06 1.41
C SER A 6 13.81 5.22 0.89
N ILE A 7 12.59 5.52 1.35
CA ILE A 7 11.38 4.87 0.86
C ILE A 7 11.06 5.46 -0.53
N LYS A 8 11.05 4.61 -1.55
CA LYS A 8 10.74 5.01 -2.94
C LYS A 8 9.38 4.52 -3.42
N LYS A 9 8.83 3.50 -2.76
CA LYS A 9 7.55 2.89 -3.11
C LYS A 9 6.86 2.35 -1.86
N ILE A 10 5.55 2.56 -1.77
CA ILE A 10 4.66 2.02 -0.74
C ILE A 10 3.69 1.05 -1.43
N LEU A 11 3.55 -0.16 -0.90
CA LEU A 11 2.55 -1.13 -1.35
C LEU A 11 1.30 -0.97 -0.48
N HIS A 12 0.18 -0.56 -1.07
CA HIS A 12 -1.12 -0.57 -0.42
C HIS A 12 -1.86 -1.85 -0.83
N ALA A 13 -1.78 -2.88 0.02
CA ALA A 13 -2.61 -4.07 -0.10
C ALA A 13 -4.03 -3.73 0.36
N THR A 14 -5.02 -4.07 -0.47
CA THR A 14 -6.42 -3.68 -0.25
C THR A 14 -7.36 -4.85 -0.52
N ASP A 15 -8.34 -5.02 0.36
CA ASP A 15 -9.52 -5.87 0.16
C ASP A 15 -10.72 -5.05 -0.35
N LEU A 16 -10.50 -3.78 -0.70
CA LEU A 16 -11.51 -2.81 -1.16
C LEU A 16 -12.60 -2.48 -0.13
N SER A 17 -12.39 -2.79 1.15
CA SER A 17 -13.28 -2.38 2.24
C SER A 17 -13.20 -0.87 2.53
N ASP A 18 -14.18 -0.35 3.27
CA ASP A 18 -14.13 1.02 3.79
C ASP A 18 -12.91 1.28 4.68
N ASN A 19 -12.48 0.28 5.44
CA ASN A 19 -11.27 0.37 6.25
C ASN A 19 -10.03 0.52 5.38
N ALA A 20 -9.94 -0.24 4.29
CA ALA A 20 -8.84 -0.10 3.33
C ALA A 20 -8.85 1.27 2.65
N ARG A 21 -10.03 1.85 2.37
CA ARG A 21 -10.16 3.23 1.86
C ARG A 21 -9.59 4.26 2.84
N HIS A 22 -9.83 4.12 4.14
CA HIS A 22 -9.21 5.00 5.15
C HIS A 22 -7.69 4.81 5.22
N ALA A 23 -7.21 3.56 5.20
CA ALA A 23 -5.78 3.26 5.17
C ALA A 23 -5.08 3.81 3.91
N PHE A 24 -5.78 3.86 2.77
CA PHE A 24 -5.26 4.45 1.54
C PHE A 24 -4.97 5.95 1.68
N ALA A 25 -5.84 6.71 2.36
CA ALA A 25 -5.61 8.13 2.62
C ALA A 25 -4.31 8.37 3.40
N TYR A 26 -4.01 7.52 4.38
CA TYR A 26 -2.73 7.57 5.10
C TYR A 26 -1.54 7.20 4.20
N ALA A 27 -1.68 6.18 3.35
CA ALA A 27 -0.64 5.81 2.40
C ALA A 27 -0.29 6.96 1.44
N VAL A 28 -1.30 7.70 0.95
CA VAL A 28 -1.13 8.91 0.14
C VAL A 28 -0.36 9.99 0.90
N SER A 29 -0.81 10.33 2.11
CA SER A 29 -0.12 11.32 2.95
C SER A 29 1.35 10.99 3.19
N LEU A 30 1.66 9.71 3.46
CA LEU A 30 3.04 9.24 3.65
C LEU A 30 3.85 9.30 2.35
N ALA A 31 3.25 8.89 1.22
CA ALA A 31 3.91 8.92 -0.08
C ALA A 31 4.29 10.33 -0.50
N GLU A 32 3.41 11.32 -0.27
CA GLU A 32 3.69 12.73 -0.51
C GLU A 32 4.87 13.22 0.34
N MET A 33 4.86 12.90 1.64
CA MET A 33 5.91 13.33 2.58
C MET A 33 7.31 12.82 2.20
N VAL A 34 7.41 11.62 1.65
CA VAL A 34 8.69 10.99 1.29
C VAL A 34 8.97 10.96 -0.21
N ASN A 35 8.13 11.60 -1.03
CA ASN A 35 8.17 11.55 -2.49
C ASN A 35 8.28 10.10 -3.04
N ALA A 36 7.42 9.23 -2.53
CA ALA A 36 7.33 7.83 -2.92
C ALA A 36 6.14 7.59 -3.86
N ARG A 37 6.21 6.51 -4.65
CA ARG A 37 5.08 6.03 -5.45
C ARG A 37 4.22 5.06 -4.65
N ILE A 38 2.94 4.98 -4.96
CA ILE A 38 2.07 3.94 -4.39
C ILE A 38 1.81 2.86 -5.44
N ALA A 39 1.93 1.60 -5.04
CA ALA A 39 1.43 0.45 -5.78
C ALA A 39 0.18 -0.09 -5.07
N LEU A 40 -0.91 -0.26 -5.80
CA LEU A 40 -2.14 -0.87 -5.31
C LEU A 40 -2.12 -2.37 -5.61
N LEU A 41 -2.45 -3.19 -4.61
CA LEU A 41 -2.56 -4.65 -4.77
C LEU A 41 -3.87 -5.13 -4.17
N HIS A 42 -4.74 -5.66 -5.03
CA HIS A 42 -5.93 -6.40 -4.62
C HIS A 42 -5.72 -7.88 -4.97
N VAL A 43 -5.94 -8.77 -3.99
CA VAL A 43 -5.78 -10.21 -4.17
C VAL A 43 -7.17 -10.83 -4.21
N LEU A 44 -7.46 -11.58 -5.27
CA LEU A 44 -8.69 -12.35 -5.37
C LEU A 44 -8.55 -13.65 -4.55
N PRO A 45 -9.64 -14.12 -3.91
CA PRO A 45 -9.65 -15.45 -3.30
C PRO A 45 -9.22 -16.51 -4.30
N GLN A 46 -8.49 -17.52 -3.84
CA GLN A 46 -8.18 -18.67 -4.68
C GLN A 46 -9.49 -19.38 -5.02
N GLU A 47 -9.81 -19.53 -6.30
CA GLU A 47 -10.86 -20.45 -6.71
C GLU A 47 -10.44 -21.86 -6.28
N SER A 48 -11.28 -22.53 -5.49
CA SER A 48 -11.12 -23.96 -5.28
C SER A 48 -11.23 -24.63 -6.64
N ALA A 49 -10.17 -25.32 -7.06
CA ALA A 49 -10.23 -26.22 -8.20
C ALA A 49 -11.43 -27.17 -8.00
N PRO A 50 -12.13 -27.55 -9.09
CA PRO A 50 -13.28 -28.43 -9.01
C PRO A 50 -12.97 -29.75 -8.27
#